data_AF-A0A929EZI6-F1
#
_entry.id   AF-A0A929EZI6-F1
#
_cell.length_a   1.000
_cell.length_b   1.000
_cell.length_c   1.000
_cell.angle_alpha   90.00
_cell.angle_beta   90.00
_cell.angle_gamma   90.00
#
_symmetry.space_group_name_H-M   'P 1'
#
loop_
_entity.id
_entity.type
_entity.pdbx_description
1 polymer ?
#
loop_
_entity_poly.entity_id
_entity_poly.type
_entity_poly.pdbx_seq_one_letter_code
_entity_poly.pdbx_strand_id
1 'polypeptide(L)'
;MSYFNRIKSDPIIALVIIFLGIAFFSPQKENAQTAPPVIEKAAALEKTTQTDTSAGPGRIVFDHAFHDFGKVMEGDIVKHTFDFKNEGPGAVKIVKTKTSCGCTTAKAALKDYASGESGKMEITIDTRGKKGIVVKTTTVYLENSVDEIAELTLTMQLERPPHPKVGNVLNINKDPKCKTCHLDKGVGQKGVFLYHRICAQCHGKKGRGA
;
A
#
# COMPACT_ATOMS: atom_id res chain seq x y z
N MET A 1 -8.43 0.75 -46.53
CA MET A 1 -9.00 1.99 -45.97
C MET A 1 -7.94 2.64 -45.09
N SER A 2 -7.25 3.63 -45.67
CA SER A 2 -6.16 4.41 -45.10
C SER A 2 -6.71 5.53 -44.22
N TYR A 3 -6.19 5.71 -43.00
CA TYR A 3 -6.26 7.00 -42.32
C TYR A 3 -4.88 7.32 -41.71
N PHE A 4 -4.14 8.08 -42.50
CA PHE A 4 -2.87 8.71 -42.20
C PHE A 4 -3.06 9.87 -41.20
N ASN A 5 -2.04 10.04 -40.35
CA ASN A 5 -1.39 11.29 -39.95
C ASN A 5 -2.17 12.61 -40.07
N ARG A 6 -2.17 13.37 -38.97
CA ARG A 6 -1.80 14.80 -39.02
C ARG A 6 -1.25 15.29 -37.67
N ILE A 7 0.08 15.30 -37.61
CA ILE A 7 0.87 16.29 -36.85
C ILE A 7 0.89 17.56 -37.71
N LYS A 8 0.63 18.74 -37.12
CA LYS A 8 1.06 20.01 -37.70
C LYS A 8 1.37 21.03 -36.58
N SER A 9 2.63 21.46 -36.62
CA SER A 9 3.28 22.59 -35.96
C SER A 9 2.80 23.94 -36.57
N ASP A 10 2.70 25.01 -35.78
CA ASP A 10 3.55 26.25 -35.80
C ASP A 10 2.61 27.50 -35.75
N PRO A 11 3.05 28.77 -35.63
CA PRO A 11 4.03 29.38 -34.72
C PRO A 11 3.62 30.80 -34.19
N ILE A 12 4.44 31.40 -33.30
CA ILE A 12 4.73 32.85 -33.11
C ILE A 12 3.58 33.84 -32.81
N ILE A 13 3.57 34.41 -31.60
CA ILE A 13 3.09 35.80 -31.34
C ILE A 13 4.15 36.54 -30.50
N ALA A 14 4.72 37.56 -31.12
CA ALA A 14 5.63 38.53 -30.52
C ALA A 14 4.86 39.61 -29.75
N LEU A 15 5.39 40.06 -28.60
CA LEU A 15 5.08 41.38 -28.07
C LEU A 15 6.31 41.96 -27.36
N VAL A 16 6.79 43.04 -27.96
CA VAL A 16 7.94 43.88 -27.59
C VAL A 16 7.43 44.99 -26.66
N ILE A 17 8.06 45.22 -25.51
CA ILE A 17 7.94 46.50 -24.79
C ILE A 17 9.35 46.95 -24.39
N ILE A 18 9.74 48.08 -24.99
CA ILE A 18 10.96 48.85 -24.76
C ILE A 18 10.59 49.95 -23.76
N PHE A 19 11.35 50.13 -22.67
CA PHE A 19 11.50 51.43 -22.03
C PHE A 19 12.97 51.67 -21.63
N LEU A 20 13.44 52.82 -22.07
CA LEU A 20 14.81 53.35 -22.06
C LEU A 20 15.01 54.32 -20.87
N GLY A 21 16.20 54.27 -20.27
CA GLY A 21 16.90 55.41 -19.64
C GLY A 21 16.55 55.75 -18.18
N ILE A 22 17.41 56.33 -17.33
CA ILE A 22 18.76 56.93 -17.46
C ILE A 22 19.42 56.90 -16.06
N ALA A 23 20.75 56.84 -16.03
CA ALA A 23 21.65 56.77 -14.87
C ALA A 23 21.67 58.00 -13.95
N PHE A 24 22.02 57.81 -12.67
CA PHE A 24 22.82 58.78 -11.90
C PHE A 24 23.74 58.07 -10.90
N PHE A 25 24.96 58.59 -10.83
CA PHE A 25 26.16 58.04 -10.20
C PHE A 25 26.49 58.83 -8.92
N SER A 26 27.27 58.22 -8.02
CA SER A 26 28.14 58.84 -6.98
C SER A 26 27.60 58.93 -5.52
N PRO A 27 28.47 59.14 -4.50
CA PRO A 27 29.17 58.07 -3.78
C PRO A 27 29.02 58.14 -2.23
N GLN A 28 29.61 57.14 -1.56
CA GLN A 28 29.77 56.94 -0.11
C GLN A 28 30.25 58.17 0.70
N LYS A 29 29.75 58.30 1.95
CA LYS A 29 30.51 58.90 3.05
C LYS A 29 30.18 58.26 4.40
N GLU A 30 31.28 57.86 5.04
CA GLU A 30 31.49 57.20 6.32
C GLU A 30 31.09 58.06 7.53
N ASN A 31 30.59 57.42 8.60
CA ASN A 31 30.79 57.93 9.95
C ASN A 31 30.90 56.77 10.94
N ALA A 32 32.02 56.73 11.65
CA ALA A 32 32.36 55.81 12.72
C ALA A 32 32.57 56.59 14.01
N GLN A 33 31.97 56.16 15.12
CA GLN A 33 32.51 56.32 16.49
C GLN A 33 31.65 55.54 17.52
N THR A 34 32.16 54.41 18.07
CA THR A 34 32.83 54.18 19.39
C THR A 34 31.87 54.11 20.59
N ALA A 35 31.93 53.23 21.62
CA ALA A 35 32.54 51.92 21.97
C ALA A 35 31.87 51.46 23.35
N PRO A 36 32.32 50.43 24.13
CA PRO A 36 31.58 49.23 24.62
C PRO A 36 31.35 49.20 26.17
N PRO A 37 31.13 48.06 26.91
CA PRO A 37 30.73 46.64 26.65
C PRO A 37 29.36 46.30 27.34
N VAL A 38 28.73 45.10 27.32
CA VAL A 38 28.85 44.00 28.32
C VAL A 38 28.13 42.69 27.84
N ILE A 39 28.92 41.61 27.70
CA ILE A 39 28.79 40.15 28.01
C ILE A 39 27.43 39.36 28.04
N GLU A 40 27.53 38.13 27.48
CA GLU A 40 26.77 36.86 27.69
C GLU A 40 25.46 36.65 26.89
N LYS A 41 25.16 35.52 26.21
CA LYS A 41 25.65 34.13 26.29
C LYS A 41 25.12 33.29 25.11
N ALA A 42 25.94 32.33 24.69
CA ALA A 42 25.61 30.99 24.14
C ALA A 42 24.87 30.81 22.80
N ALA A 43 25.66 30.22 21.88
CA ALA A 43 25.44 28.90 21.28
C ALA A 43 24.46 28.79 20.10
N ALA A 44 25.09 28.75 18.93
CA ALA A 44 24.61 28.07 17.74
C ALA A 44 24.20 26.61 18.01
N LEU A 45 23.12 26.19 17.36
CA LEU A 45 23.02 24.86 16.79
C LEU A 45 22.18 24.96 15.51
N GLU A 46 22.88 25.25 14.41
CA GLU A 46 22.39 24.92 13.07
C GLU A 46 22.15 23.42 13.04
N LYS A 47 20.89 23.02 12.80
CA LYS A 47 20.53 21.63 12.54
C LYS A 47 20.99 21.30 11.13
N THR A 48 22.28 21.02 11.00
CA THR A 48 22.86 20.37 9.82
C THR A 48 22.21 19.00 9.69
N THR A 49 21.32 18.86 8.71
CA THR A 49 20.91 17.56 8.18
C THR A 49 22.15 16.93 7.55
N GLN A 50 22.88 16.17 8.35
CA GLN A 50 23.97 15.33 7.88
C GLN A 50 23.34 14.20 7.05
N THR A 51 23.65 14.20 5.77
CA THR A 51 23.53 13.02 4.91
C THR A 51 24.61 12.03 5.35
N ASP A 52 24.19 11.00 6.08
CA ASP A 52 25.07 9.95 6.58
C ASP A 52 25.79 9.22 5.43
N THR A 53 27.11 9.27 5.50
CA THR A 53 27.99 8.31 4.83
C THR A 53 27.82 6.95 5.50
N SER A 54 27.01 6.09 4.88
CA SER A 54 26.97 4.63 4.98
C SER A 54 27.24 4.03 6.38
N ALA A 55 26.32 4.23 7.33
CA ALA A 55 26.07 3.17 8.29
C ALA A 55 25.72 1.89 7.48
N GLY A 56 26.34 0.74 7.80
CA GLY A 56 26.22 -0.50 7.01
C GLY A 56 24.77 -0.93 6.72
N PRO A 57 24.52 -2.01 5.96
CA PRO A 57 23.17 -2.38 5.56
C PRO A 57 22.24 -2.52 6.78
N GLY A 58 21.01 -2.05 6.66
CA GLY A 58 19.98 -2.24 7.68
C GLY A 58 19.51 -3.70 7.74
N ARG A 59 18.62 -4.03 8.67
CA ARG A 59 18.03 -5.37 8.76
C ARG A 59 16.69 -5.34 9.47
N ILE A 60 15.62 -5.64 8.74
CA ILE A 60 14.29 -5.76 9.34
C ILE A 60 14.14 -7.15 9.95
N VAL A 61 13.86 -7.19 11.25
CA VAL A 61 13.59 -8.41 12.01
C VAL A 61 12.17 -8.34 12.52
N PHE A 62 11.37 -9.34 12.18
CA PHE A 62 10.01 -9.52 12.69
C PHE A 62 10.05 -10.28 14.02
N ASP A 63 9.10 -9.98 14.91
CA ASP A 63 8.89 -10.70 16.17
C ASP A 63 8.65 -12.20 15.93
N HIS A 64 7.90 -12.52 14.89
CA HIS A 64 7.71 -13.86 14.35
C HIS A 64 7.38 -13.79 12.86
N ALA A 65 7.66 -14.87 12.13
CA ALA A 65 7.34 -14.97 10.71
C ALA A 65 6.14 -15.90 10.42
N PHE A 66 5.50 -16.41 11.48
CA PHE A 66 4.45 -17.41 11.38
C PHE A 66 3.29 -17.10 12.34
N HIS A 67 2.06 -17.25 11.86
CA HIS A 67 0.86 -17.19 12.70
C HIS A 67 -0.14 -18.29 12.31
N ASP A 68 -0.62 -19.05 13.29
CA ASP A 68 -1.71 -20.01 13.09
C ASP A 68 -2.99 -19.48 13.73
N PHE A 69 -4.02 -19.27 12.92
CA PHE A 69 -5.35 -18.91 13.42
C PHE A 69 -6.09 -20.11 14.01
N GLY A 70 -5.58 -21.33 13.84
CA GLY A 70 -6.25 -22.55 14.23
C GLY A 70 -7.54 -22.73 13.43
N LYS A 71 -8.64 -23.05 14.12
CA LYS A 71 -9.94 -23.25 13.47
C LYS A 71 -10.62 -21.92 13.18
N VAL A 72 -11.00 -21.72 11.92
CA VAL A 72 -11.68 -20.52 11.44
C VAL A 72 -12.93 -20.91 10.67
N MET A 73 -14.01 -20.15 10.77
CA MET A 73 -15.22 -20.42 10.00
C MET A 73 -15.13 -19.80 8.61
N GLU A 74 -15.55 -20.53 7.58
CA GLU A 74 -15.68 -19.98 6.23
C GLU A 74 -16.61 -18.77 6.24
N GLY A 75 -16.10 -17.62 5.79
CA GLY A 75 -16.85 -16.36 5.74
C GLY A 75 -16.29 -15.28 6.66
N ASP A 76 -15.47 -15.67 7.64
CA ASP A 76 -14.81 -14.73 8.54
C ASP A 76 -13.72 -13.93 7.82
N ILE A 77 -13.47 -12.73 8.33
CA ILE A 77 -12.30 -11.92 7.99
C ILE A 77 -11.36 -12.03 9.19
N VAL A 78 -10.24 -12.72 8.99
CA VAL A 78 -9.20 -12.84 10.02
C VAL A 78 -8.08 -11.85 9.77
N LYS A 79 -7.47 -11.36 10.85
CA LYS A 79 -6.39 -10.36 10.80
C LYS A 79 -5.32 -10.73 11.79
N HIS A 80 -4.07 -10.55 11.40
CA HIS A 80 -2.93 -10.66 12.29
C HIS A 80 -1.92 -9.54 11.98
N THR A 81 -1.25 -9.04 13.01
CA THR A 81 -0.22 -7.99 12.89
C THR A 81 1.12 -8.56 13.30
N PHE A 82 2.10 -8.45 12.41
CA PHE A 82 3.49 -8.77 12.70
C PHE A 82 4.24 -7.49 13.03
N ASP A 83 4.83 -7.44 14.22
CA ASP A 83 5.66 -6.32 14.64
C ASP A 83 7.09 -6.55 14.16
N PHE A 84 7.77 -5.48 13.76
CA PHE A 84 9.16 -5.57 13.33
C PHE A 84 9.98 -4.39 13.77
N LYS A 85 11.29 -4.58 13.72
CA LYS A 85 12.28 -3.55 14.03
C LYS A 85 13.43 -3.61 13.03
N ASN A 86 13.95 -2.45 12.65
CA ASN A 86 15.24 -2.38 11.99
C ASN A 86 16.35 -2.53 13.04
N GLU A 87 17.00 -3.69 13.08
CA GLU A 87 18.11 -3.99 13.99
C GLU A 87 19.48 -3.73 13.36
N GLY A 88 19.52 -3.36 12.08
CA GLY A 88 20.76 -3.02 11.39
C GLY A 88 21.19 -1.56 11.63
N PRO A 89 22.46 -1.24 11.36
CA PRO A 89 23.00 0.11 11.54
C PRO A 89 22.49 1.12 10.50
N GLY A 90 22.12 0.69 9.29
CA GLY A 90 21.59 1.56 8.23
C GLY A 90 20.06 1.56 8.14
N ALA A 91 19.51 2.53 7.41
CA ALA A 91 18.07 2.60 7.16
C ALA A 91 17.61 1.53 6.16
N VAL A 92 16.44 0.93 6.39
CA VAL A 92 15.82 -0.04 5.46
C VAL A 92 14.54 0.53 4.88
N LYS A 93 14.35 0.37 3.57
CA LYS A 93 13.10 0.75 2.90
C LYS A 93 12.21 -0.45 2.65
N ILE A 94 10.95 -0.38 3.08
CA ILE A 94 9.92 -1.33 2.63
C ILE A 94 9.34 -0.81 1.31
N VAL A 95 9.63 -1.51 0.22
CA VAL A 95 9.28 -1.05 -1.14
C VAL A 95 7.87 -1.48 -1.52
N LYS A 96 7.53 -2.74 -1.23
CA LYS A 96 6.23 -3.32 -1.55
C LYS A 96 6.01 -4.61 -0.77
N THR A 97 4.76 -5.03 -0.71
CA THR A 97 4.33 -6.33 -0.21
C THR A 97 3.57 -7.09 -1.29
N LYS A 98 3.81 -8.39 -1.43
CA LYS A 98 3.10 -9.27 -2.36
C LYS A 98 2.44 -10.40 -1.59
N THR A 99 1.15 -10.60 -1.81
CA THR A 99 0.36 -11.68 -1.18
C THR A 99 0.17 -12.85 -2.15
N SER A 100 -0.04 -14.06 -1.62
CA SER A 100 -0.21 -15.26 -2.45
C SER A 100 -1.54 -15.34 -3.22
N CYS A 101 -2.56 -14.57 -2.82
CA CYS A 101 -3.86 -14.46 -3.52
C CYS A 101 -4.47 -13.07 -3.31
N GLY A 102 -5.37 -12.66 -4.21
CA GLY A 102 -6.20 -11.46 -4.02
C GLY A 102 -7.20 -11.55 -2.86
N CYS A 103 -7.30 -12.70 -2.18
CA CYS A 103 -8.06 -12.88 -0.95
C CYS A 103 -7.30 -12.44 0.32
N THR A 104 -6.03 -12.06 0.17
CA THR A 104 -5.15 -11.62 1.25
C THR A 104 -4.63 -10.23 0.93
N THR A 105 -4.71 -9.33 1.91
CA THR A 105 -4.16 -7.98 1.82
C THR A 105 -3.12 -7.80 2.90
N ALA A 106 -1.97 -7.23 2.53
CA ALA A 106 -0.92 -6.84 3.47
C ALA A 106 -0.76 -5.32 3.47
N LYS A 107 -0.65 -4.73 4.66
CA LYS A 107 -0.50 -3.29 4.86
C LYS A 107 0.64 -3.00 5.81
N ALA A 108 1.57 -2.17 5.37
CA ALA A 108 2.63 -1.56 6.18
C ALA A 108 2.93 -0.16 5.61
N ALA A 109 3.56 0.71 6.40
CA ALA A 109 4.02 1.98 5.87
C ALA A 109 5.21 1.74 4.93
N LEU A 110 5.06 2.13 3.66
CA LEU A 110 6.09 2.01 2.62
C LEU A 110 7.01 3.23 2.69
N LYS A 111 7.95 3.19 3.62
CA LYS A 111 8.89 4.27 3.93
C LYS A 111 10.25 3.69 4.32
N ASP A 112 11.22 4.57 4.50
CA ASP A 112 12.48 4.25 5.17
C ASP A 112 12.25 4.10 6.68
N TYR A 113 12.85 3.07 7.26
CA TYR A 113 12.89 2.78 8.68
C TYR A 113 14.32 2.99 9.17
N ALA A 114 14.53 3.98 10.03
CA ALA A 114 15.85 4.28 10.59
C ALA A 114 16.36 3.12 11.46
N SER A 115 17.65 3.12 11.79
CA SER A 115 18.20 2.13 12.73
C SER A 115 17.44 2.19 14.07
N GLY A 116 17.04 1.02 14.58
CA GLY A 116 16.25 0.89 15.79
C GLY A 116 14.76 1.22 15.64
N GLU A 117 14.30 1.72 14.48
CA GLU A 117 12.91 2.07 14.26
C GLU A 117 12.02 0.81 14.12
N SER A 118 10.87 0.84 14.78
CA SER A 118 9.87 -0.23 14.72
C SER A 118 8.72 0.10 13.78
N GLY A 119 8.10 -0.95 13.25
CA GLY A 119 6.92 -0.86 12.42
C GLY A 119 5.98 -2.04 12.62
N LYS A 120 4.84 -1.98 11.93
CA LYS A 120 3.80 -3.00 11.97
C LYS A 120 3.42 -3.42 10.56
N MET A 121 3.18 -4.71 10.36
CA MET A 121 2.62 -5.27 9.14
C MET A 121 1.30 -5.98 9.44
N GLU A 122 0.18 -5.37 9.04
CA GLU A 122 -1.16 -5.96 9.18
C GLU A 122 -1.47 -6.82 7.95
N ILE A 123 -1.79 -8.09 8.17
CA ILE A 123 -2.27 -9.01 7.14
C ILE A 123 -3.73 -9.36 7.43
N THR A 124 -4.59 -9.09 6.45
CA THR A 124 -6.02 -9.41 6.48
C THR A 124 -6.33 -10.49 5.44
N ILE A 125 -7.09 -11.52 5.83
CA ILE A 125 -7.49 -12.64 4.97
C ILE A 125 -9.00 -12.77 4.95
N ASP A 126 -9.57 -12.75 3.75
CA ASP A 126 -10.95 -13.09 3.48
C ASP A 126 -11.07 -14.59 3.21
N THR A 127 -11.76 -15.29 4.11
CA THR A 127 -11.88 -16.76 4.09
C THR A 127 -13.04 -17.26 3.21
N ARG A 128 -13.82 -16.35 2.60
CA ARG A 128 -14.99 -16.73 1.78
C ARG A 128 -14.60 -17.68 0.65
N GLY A 129 -15.35 -18.77 0.51
CA GLY A 129 -15.15 -19.76 -0.54
C GLY A 129 -13.91 -20.62 -0.36
N LYS A 130 -13.31 -20.65 0.85
CA LYS A 130 -12.17 -21.49 1.22
C LYS A 130 -12.63 -22.58 2.20
N LYS A 131 -11.88 -23.68 2.29
CA LYS A 131 -12.18 -24.83 3.17
C LYS A 131 -10.92 -25.65 3.41
N GLY A 132 -10.89 -26.40 4.52
CA GLY A 132 -9.77 -27.26 4.89
C GLY A 132 -8.53 -26.45 5.31
N ILE A 133 -7.36 -27.08 5.27
CA ILE A 133 -6.10 -26.42 5.60
C ILE A 133 -5.79 -25.37 4.53
N VAL A 134 -5.59 -24.13 4.97
CA VAL A 134 -5.19 -23.01 4.12
C VAL A 134 -3.90 -22.42 4.64
N VAL A 135 -2.94 -22.28 3.73
CA VAL A 135 -1.66 -21.59 3.97
C VAL A 135 -1.62 -20.33 3.10
N LYS A 136 -1.23 -19.21 3.70
CA LYS A 136 -1.06 -17.92 3.04
C LYS A 136 0.32 -17.38 3.33
N THR A 137 0.89 -16.75 2.31
CA THR A 137 2.24 -16.22 2.36
C THR A 137 2.22 -14.78 1.88
N THR A 138 2.95 -13.93 2.59
CA THR A 138 3.20 -12.54 2.22
C THR A 138 4.69 -12.32 2.13
N THR A 139 5.15 -11.89 0.96
CA THR A 139 6.54 -11.51 0.71
C THR A 139 6.69 -10.00 0.84
N VAL A 140 7.66 -9.57 1.64
CA VAL A 140 8.03 -8.18 1.86
C VAL A 140 9.33 -7.92 1.12
N TYR A 141 9.37 -6.88 0.29
CA TYR A 141 10.56 -6.50 -0.47
C TYR A 141 11.26 -5.32 0.20
N LEU A 142 12.55 -5.47 0.44
CA LEU A 142 13.39 -4.54 1.19
C LEU A 142 14.53 -4.02 0.31
N GLU A 143 14.86 -2.74 0.47
CA GLU A 143 16.07 -2.11 -0.10
C GLU A 143 16.98 -1.64 1.04
N ASN A 144 18.29 -1.56 0.77
CA ASN A 144 19.32 -1.18 1.74
C ASN A 144 19.39 -2.09 2.99
N SER A 145 19.00 -3.36 2.82
CA SER A 145 18.93 -4.37 3.88
C SER A 145 19.86 -5.54 3.58
N VAL A 146 20.36 -6.20 4.62
CA VAL A 146 21.07 -7.49 4.50
C VAL A 146 20.17 -8.54 3.84
N ASP A 147 18.89 -8.53 4.22
CA ASP A 147 17.86 -9.39 3.67
C ASP A 147 17.05 -8.59 2.64
N GLU A 148 17.07 -8.97 1.36
CA GLU A 148 16.28 -8.31 0.29
C GLU A 148 14.79 -8.66 0.36
N ILE A 149 14.47 -9.81 0.95
CA ILE A 149 13.11 -10.30 1.11
C ILE A 149 12.90 -10.85 2.52
N ALA A 150 11.71 -10.60 3.06
CA ALA A 150 11.20 -11.29 4.24
C ALA A 150 9.88 -11.99 3.89
N GLU A 151 9.64 -13.16 4.46
CA GLU A 151 8.45 -13.96 4.20
C GLU A 151 7.65 -14.17 5.50
N LEU A 152 6.35 -13.89 5.44
CA LEU A 152 5.41 -14.09 6.54
C LEU A 152 4.38 -15.14 6.14
N THR A 153 4.19 -16.14 6.98
CA THR A 153 3.29 -17.27 6.74
C THR A 153 2.13 -17.25 7.73
N LEU A 154 0.92 -17.49 7.23
CA LEU A 154 -0.28 -17.65 8.03
C LEU A 154 -0.97 -18.96 7.68
N THR A 155 -1.39 -19.70 8.70
CA THR A 155 -2.13 -20.96 8.55
C THR A 155 -3.48 -20.89 9.23
N MET A 156 -4.41 -21.71 8.74
CA MET A 156 -5.72 -21.90 9.34
C MET A 156 -6.35 -23.21 8.86
N GLN A 157 -7.16 -23.82 9.71
CA GLN A 157 -8.09 -24.88 9.37
C GLN A 157 -9.48 -24.27 9.18
N LEU A 158 -9.92 -24.19 7.93
CA LEU A 158 -11.24 -23.64 7.61
C LEU A 158 -12.33 -24.69 7.68
N GLU A 159 -13.27 -24.46 8.60
CA GLU A 159 -14.48 -25.25 8.75
C GLU A 159 -15.64 -24.54 8.05
N ARG A 160 -16.42 -25.31 7.31
CA ARG A 160 -17.63 -24.79 6.66
C ARG A 160 -18.77 -24.82 7.68
N PRO A 161 -19.42 -23.68 8.01
CA PRO A 161 -20.59 -23.71 8.88
C PRO A 161 -21.68 -24.60 8.25
N PRO A 162 -22.55 -25.22 9.07
CA PRO A 162 -23.70 -25.95 8.55
C PRO A 162 -24.46 -25.06 7.57
N HIS A 163 -24.52 -25.44 6.29
CA HIS A 163 -25.26 -24.69 5.27
C HIS A 163 -26.72 -25.13 5.34
N PRO A 164 -27.64 -24.35 5.93
CA PRO A 164 -29.02 -24.75 6.04
C PRO A 164 -29.61 -24.91 4.64
N LYS A 165 -30.36 -26.00 4.42
CA LYS A 165 -31.15 -26.17 3.21
C LYS A 165 -32.30 -25.17 3.25
N VAL A 166 -32.11 -24.01 2.64
CA VAL A 166 -33.19 -23.06 2.41
C VAL A 166 -33.96 -23.51 1.17
N GLY A 167 -35.21 -23.93 1.36
CA GLY A 167 -35.99 -24.61 0.32
C GLY A 167 -36.17 -23.79 -0.96
N ASN A 168 -36.32 -22.47 -0.87
CA ASN A 168 -36.49 -21.58 -2.03
C ASN A 168 -35.26 -20.68 -2.23
N VAL A 169 -34.67 -20.73 -3.43
CA VAL A 169 -33.53 -19.89 -3.85
C VAL A 169 -33.80 -18.39 -3.67
N LEU A 170 -35.04 -17.93 -3.82
CA LEU A 170 -35.40 -16.53 -3.58
C LEU A 170 -35.19 -16.09 -2.12
N ASN A 171 -35.19 -17.03 -1.16
CA ASN A 171 -34.94 -16.71 0.24
C ASN A 171 -33.45 -16.47 0.51
N ILE A 172 -32.54 -17.06 -0.29
CA ILE A 172 -31.09 -16.82 -0.22
C ILE A 172 -30.77 -15.35 -0.49
N ASN A 173 -31.50 -14.72 -1.43
CA ASN A 173 -31.28 -13.32 -1.79
C ASN A 173 -31.72 -12.34 -0.70
N LYS A 174 -32.67 -12.74 0.16
CA LYS A 174 -33.22 -11.91 1.22
C LYS A 174 -32.35 -11.93 2.49
N ASP A 175 -31.67 -13.04 2.75
CA ASP A 175 -30.77 -13.16 3.89
C ASP A 175 -29.40 -12.51 3.57
N PRO A 176 -28.94 -11.50 4.34
CA PRO A 176 -27.65 -10.84 4.13
C PRO A 176 -26.44 -11.78 4.18
N LYS A 177 -26.48 -12.81 5.04
CA LYS A 177 -25.41 -13.79 5.17
C LYS A 177 -25.40 -14.73 3.97
N CYS A 178 -26.58 -15.19 3.51
CA CYS A 178 -26.67 -16.09 2.37
C CYS A 178 -26.30 -15.39 1.05
N LYS A 179 -26.77 -14.15 0.82
CA LYS A 179 -26.47 -13.42 -0.42
C LYS A 179 -24.97 -13.12 -0.57
N THR A 180 -24.22 -12.96 0.53
CA THR A 180 -22.77 -12.72 0.50
C THR A 180 -22.01 -13.80 -0.28
N CYS A 181 -22.46 -15.05 -0.19
CA CYS A 181 -21.81 -16.18 -0.85
C CYS A 181 -22.48 -16.61 -2.16
N HIS A 182 -23.78 -16.38 -2.30
CA HIS A 182 -24.59 -16.85 -3.43
C HIS A 182 -24.86 -15.76 -4.48
N LEU A 183 -24.89 -14.49 -4.11
CA LEU A 183 -25.25 -13.37 -4.98
C LEU A 183 -24.09 -12.39 -5.15
N ASP A 184 -23.48 -11.93 -4.05
CA ASP A 184 -22.52 -10.82 -4.07
C ASP A 184 -21.24 -11.13 -4.89
N LYS A 185 -20.98 -12.42 -5.17
CA LYS A 185 -19.89 -12.85 -6.07
C LYS A 185 -20.03 -12.37 -7.51
N GLY A 186 -21.21 -11.93 -7.94
CA GLY A 186 -21.38 -11.30 -9.25
C GLY A 186 -21.37 -9.77 -9.22
N VAL A 187 -21.25 -9.12 -8.05
CA VAL A 187 -21.11 -7.66 -7.98
C VAL A 187 -19.85 -7.24 -8.75
N GLY A 188 -20.02 -6.28 -9.67
CA GLY A 188 -18.96 -5.80 -10.55
C GLY A 188 -18.61 -6.74 -11.72
N GLN A 189 -19.19 -7.93 -11.79
CA GLN A 189 -19.00 -8.86 -12.91
C GLN A 189 -19.94 -8.51 -14.07
N LYS A 190 -19.54 -8.82 -15.31
CA LYS A 190 -20.36 -8.64 -16.51
C LYS A 190 -20.30 -9.88 -17.41
N GLY A 191 -21.26 -9.99 -18.33
CA GLY A 191 -21.28 -11.03 -19.37
C GLY A 191 -21.25 -12.46 -18.82
N VAL A 192 -20.41 -13.31 -19.42
CA VAL A 192 -20.29 -14.74 -19.08
C VAL A 192 -19.91 -15.00 -17.62
N PHE A 193 -19.09 -14.13 -17.03
CA PHE A 193 -18.69 -14.24 -15.62
C PHE A 193 -19.85 -13.94 -14.68
N LEU A 194 -20.63 -12.88 -14.96
CA LEU A 194 -21.86 -12.59 -14.20
C LEU A 194 -22.85 -13.75 -14.32
N TYR A 195 -23.05 -14.26 -15.55
CA TYR A 195 -23.99 -15.33 -15.83
C TYR A 195 -23.65 -16.60 -15.04
N HIS A 196 -22.40 -17.08 -15.09
CA HIS A 196 -22.02 -18.30 -14.37
C HIS A 196 -21.97 -18.13 -12.84
N ARG A 197 -21.82 -16.91 -12.33
CA ARG A 197 -21.77 -16.64 -10.90
C ARG A 197 -23.16 -16.55 -10.28
N ILE A 198 -24.10 -15.85 -10.92
CA ILE A 198 -25.44 -15.59 -10.38
C ILE A 198 -26.52 -16.25 -11.23
N CYS A 199 -26.63 -15.88 -12.51
CA CYS A 199 -27.81 -16.19 -13.33
C CYS A 199 -27.98 -17.69 -13.58
N ALA A 200 -26.89 -18.45 -13.70
CA ALA A 200 -26.90 -19.89 -13.93
C ALA A 200 -27.51 -20.69 -12.77
N GLN A 201 -27.67 -20.09 -11.58
CA GLN A 201 -28.33 -20.73 -10.44
C GLN A 201 -29.82 -20.96 -10.69
N CYS A 202 -30.47 -20.04 -11.43
CA CYS A 202 -31.86 -20.17 -11.85
C CYS A 202 -31.97 -20.68 -13.30
N HIS A 203 -31.05 -20.25 -14.18
CA HIS A 203 -31.13 -20.50 -15.61
C HIS A 203 -30.28 -21.68 -16.12
N GLY A 204 -29.68 -22.45 -15.20
CA GLY A 204 -28.74 -23.52 -15.51
C GLY A 204 -27.46 -23.02 -16.18
N LYS A 205 -26.42 -23.86 -16.30
CA LYS A 205 -25.13 -23.43 -16.87
C LYS A 205 -25.18 -23.02 -18.36
N LYS A 206 -26.24 -23.39 -19.08
CA LYS A 206 -26.36 -23.21 -20.54
C LYS A 206 -27.38 -22.16 -20.98
N GLY A 207 -27.98 -21.36 -20.09
CA GLY A 207 -29.00 -20.39 -20.53
C GLY A 207 -30.39 -20.97 -20.75
N ARG A 208 -30.60 -22.25 -20.44
CA ARG A 208 -31.82 -22.99 -20.84
C ARG A 208 -32.82 -23.22 -19.71
N GLY A 209 -32.50 -22.75 -18.52
CA GLY A 209 -33.41 -22.81 -17.38
C GLY A 209 -34.30 -21.58 -17.36
N ALA A 210 -35.59 -21.80 -17.52
CA ALA A 210 -36.73 -21.11 -16.95
C ALA A 210 -37.92 -21.95 -17.41
#